data_AF-A0A482VHR8-F1
#
_entry.id   AF-A0A482VHR8-F1
#
_cell.length_a   1.000
_cell.length_b   1.000
_cell.length_c   1.000
_cell.angle_alpha   90.00
_cell.angle_beta   90.00
_cell.angle_gamma   90.00
#
_symmetry.space_group_name_H-M   'P 1'
#
loop_
_entity.id
_entity.type
_entity.pdbx_description
1 polymer ?
#
loop_
_entity_poly.entity_id
_entity_poly.type
_entity_poly.pdbx_seq_one_letter_code
_entity_poly.pdbx_strand_id
1 'polypeptide(L)'
;MNVSYTEIILAGCILTLPFLYESSHVFRYHLKFFLYYAIVMVNSLLLIPLFVFRPGNVRNLLLASAWCHHISTLLGLRWVVRGREHLEKDRSCIIVSNHQSSLDILGMFDFWHVMDKCTVVAKKELFYAWPFGLGAWLAGLIFIPRMNTEQAKVVMTEAARNIKKDKSTYF
;
A
#
# COMPACT_ATOMS: atom_id res chain seq x y z
N MET A 1 -18.90 9.10 43.13
CA MET A 1 -18.04 8.83 41.97
C MET A 1 -18.44 9.80 40.88
N ASN A 2 -17.60 10.78 40.55
CA ASN A 2 -17.89 11.70 39.45
C ASN A 2 -17.44 11.03 38.16
N VAL A 3 -18.41 10.58 37.36
CA VAL A 3 -18.14 10.05 36.03
C VAL A 3 -17.63 11.22 35.19
N SER A 4 -16.42 11.09 34.64
CA SER A 4 -15.84 12.11 33.77
C SER A 4 -16.60 12.16 32.45
N TYR A 5 -16.74 13.34 31.85
CA TYR A 5 -17.30 13.48 30.50
C TYR A 5 -16.61 12.57 29.48
N THR A 6 -15.32 12.29 29.66
CA THR A 6 -14.56 11.35 28.84
C THR A 6 -15.10 9.92 28.93
N GLU A 7 -15.51 9.47 30.11
CA GLU A 7 -16.03 8.12 30.33
C GLU A 7 -17.42 7.98 29.71
N ILE A 8 -18.25 9.02 29.80
CA ILE A 8 -19.58 9.05 29.17
C ILE A 8 -19.45 8.99 27.65
N ILE A 9 -18.55 9.80 27.06
CA ILE A 9 -18.30 9.79 25.62
C ILE A 9 -17.77 8.43 25.17
N LEU A 10 -16.82 7.86 25.91
CA LEU A 10 -16.24 6.56 25.58
C LEU A 10 -17.30 5.46 25.62
N ALA A 11 -18.12 5.42 26.67
CA ALA A 11 -19.23 4.47 26.79
C ALA A 11 -20.24 4.63 25.65
N GLY A 12 -20.58 5.87 25.29
CA GLY A 12 -21.43 6.18 24.13
C GLY A 12 -20.84 5.64 22.82
N CYS A 13 -19.55 5.84 22.56
CA CYS A 13 -18.86 5.31 21.39
C CYS A 13 -18.86 3.78 21.36
N ILE A 14 -18.57 3.13 22.49
CA ILE A 14 -18.53 1.66 22.61
C ILE A 14 -19.89 1.04 22.28
N LEU A 15 -20.99 1.69 22.64
CA LEU A 15 -22.34 1.18 22.37
C LEU A 15 -22.81 1.51 20.93
N THR A 16 -22.53 2.72 20.45
CA THR A 16 -23.07 3.20 19.17
C THR A 16 -22.28 2.67 17.96
N LEU A 17 -20.96 2.53 18.04
CA LEU A 17 -20.15 2.12 16.90
C LEU A 17 -20.44 0.67 16.43
N PRO A 18 -20.52 -0.35 17.31
CA PRO A 18 -20.88 -1.70 16.89
C PRO A 18 -22.31 -1.76 16.35
N PHE A 19 -23.23 -1.01 16.96
CA PHE A 19 -24.62 -0.93 16.49
C PHE A 19 -24.70 -0.38 15.06
N LEU A 20 -24.00 0.73 14.77
CA LEU A 20 -23.94 1.30 13.43
C LEU A 20 -23.24 0.37 12.43
N TYR A 21 -22.18 -0.31 12.87
CA TYR A 21 -21.47 -1.28 12.05
C TYR A 21 -22.38 -2.44 11.62
N GLU A 22 -23.19 -2.96 12.54
CA GLU A 22 -24.13 -4.04 12.25
C GLU A 22 -25.36 -3.58 11.46
N SER A 23 -25.87 -2.38 11.75
CA SER A 23 -27.14 -1.93 11.17
C SER A 23 -27.01 -1.29 9.77
N SER A 24 -25.84 -0.73 9.41
CA SER A 24 -25.67 0.02 8.17
C SER A 24 -24.49 -0.48 7.34
N HIS A 25 -24.80 -1.04 6.16
CA HIS A 25 -23.77 -1.48 5.20
C HIS A 25 -22.95 -0.31 4.65
N VAL A 26 -23.53 0.89 4.50
CA VAL A 26 -22.83 2.10 4.06
C VAL A 26 -21.81 2.54 5.10
N PHE A 27 -22.23 2.60 6.38
CA PHE A 27 -21.31 2.93 7.48
C PHE A 27 -20.18 1.91 7.58
N ARG A 28 -20.51 0.61 7.54
CA ARG A 28 -19.54 -0.49 7.52
C ARG A 28 -18.51 -0.34 6.40
N TYR A 29 -18.97 -0.04 5.18
CA TYR A 29 -18.12 0.18 4.02
C TYR A 29 -17.15 1.35 4.25
N HIS A 30 -17.65 2.51 4.63
CA HIS A 30 -16.80 3.68 4.85
C HIS A 30 -15.85 3.51 6.02
N LEU A 31 -16.28 2.88 7.11
CA LEU A 31 -15.41 2.57 8.25
C LEU A 31 -14.26 1.65 7.83
N LYS A 32 -14.56 0.58 7.07
CA LYS A 32 -13.56 -0.34 6.53
C LYS A 32 -12.52 0.38 5.67
N PHE A 33 -12.94 1.24 4.75
CA PHE A 33 -12.03 2.03 3.92
C PHE A 33 -11.24 3.08 4.71
N PHE A 34 -11.88 3.73 5.70
CA PHE A 34 -11.21 4.65 6.59
C PHE A 34 -10.09 3.95 7.38
N LEU A 35 -10.40 2.80 8.00
CA LEU A 35 -9.42 1.99 8.71
C LEU A 35 -8.30 1.52 7.79
N TYR A 36 -8.62 1.06 6.58
CA TYR A 36 -7.62 0.71 5.57
C TYR A 36 -6.62 1.86 5.33
N TYR A 37 -7.10 3.04 4.95
CA TYR A 37 -6.21 4.16 4.69
C TYR A 37 -5.46 4.62 5.94
N ALA A 38 -6.12 4.65 7.10
CA ALA A 38 -5.48 5.01 8.37
C ALA A 38 -4.33 4.06 8.71
N ILE A 39 -4.53 2.74 8.58
CA ILE A 39 -3.48 1.74 8.84
C ILE A 39 -2.30 1.94 7.88
N VAL A 40 -2.55 2.14 6.59
CA VAL A 40 -1.47 2.39 5.62
C VAL A 40 -0.69 3.66 5.95
N MET A 41 -1.38 4.74 6.34
CA MET A 41 -0.74 6.00 6.72
C MET A 41 0.11 5.85 7.98
N VAL A 42 -0.43 5.20 9.03
CA VAL A 42 0.30 4.94 10.28
C VAL A 42 1.50 4.03 10.02
N ASN A 43 1.33 2.96 9.23
CA ASN A 43 2.42 2.07 8.86
C ASN A 43 3.55 2.83 8.14
N SER A 44 3.20 3.71 7.18
CA SER A 44 4.19 4.56 6.51
C SER A 44 4.92 5.46 7.49
N LEU A 45 4.19 6.13 8.40
CA LEU A 45 4.77 7.01 9.40
C LEU A 45 5.80 6.30 10.29
N LEU A 46 5.45 5.08 10.74
CA LEU A 46 6.31 4.28 11.62
C LEU A 46 7.57 3.75 10.89
N LEU A 47 7.47 3.47 9.58
CA LEU A 47 8.56 2.90 8.81
C LEU A 47 9.50 3.94 8.18
N ILE A 48 9.05 5.20 8.02
CA ILE A 48 9.89 6.28 7.47
C ILE A 48 11.26 6.38 8.17
N PRO A 49 11.38 6.41 9.51
CA PRO A 49 12.68 6.48 10.18
C PRO A 49 13.62 5.35 9.76
N LEU A 50 13.10 4.13 9.57
CA LEU A 50 13.87 2.99 9.10
C LEU A 50 14.28 3.14 7.63
N PHE A 51 13.36 3.60 6.78
CA PHE A 51 13.59 3.72 5.34
C PHE A 51 14.57 4.85 4.99
N VAL A 52 14.68 5.88 5.82
CA VAL A 52 15.69 6.95 5.66
C VAL A 52 17.11 6.39 5.67
N PHE A 53 17.38 5.29 6.37
CA PHE A 53 18.70 4.63 6.35
C PHE A 53 18.92 3.71 5.13
N ARG A 54 17.87 3.45 4.35
CA ARG A 54 17.91 2.61 3.13
C ARG A 54 17.03 3.23 2.02
N PRO A 55 17.25 4.50 1.64
CA PRO A 55 16.36 5.20 0.74
C PRO A 55 16.38 4.57 -0.66
N GLY A 56 15.21 4.43 -1.26
CA GLY A 56 15.04 3.83 -2.59
C GLY A 56 15.20 2.30 -2.63
N ASN A 57 15.43 1.63 -1.49
CA ASN A 57 15.55 0.17 -1.47
C ASN A 57 14.17 -0.49 -1.59
N VAL A 58 13.90 -1.14 -2.72
CA VAL A 58 12.63 -1.82 -3.01
C VAL A 58 12.24 -2.88 -1.99
N ARG A 59 13.20 -3.46 -1.25
CA ARG A 59 12.90 -4.42 -0.17
C ARG A 59 12.23 -3.77 1.04
N ASN A 60 12.24 -2.46 1.15
CA ASN A 60 11.43 -1.74 2.15
C ASN A 60 9.93 -2.00 1.92
N LEU A 61 9.51 -2.30 0.69
CA LEU A 61 8.12 -2.66 0.38
C LEU A 61 7.73 -4.02 0.98
N LEU A 62 8.68 -4.94 1.14
CA LEU A 62 8.44 -6.18 1.89
C LEU A 62 8.12 -5.88 3.36
N LEU A 63 8.90 -4.99 3.99
CA LEU A 63 8.65 -4.55 5.37
C LEU A 63 7.29 -3.86 5.50
N ALA A 64 6.96 -2.99 4.54
CA ALA A 64 5.66 -2.32 4.50
C ALA A 64 4.51 -3.32 4.30
N SER A 65 4.71 -4.36 3.48
CA SER A 65 3.70 -5.37 3.17
C SER A 65 3.44 -6.36 4.32
N ALA A 66 4.47 -6.70 5.10
CA ALA A 66 4.43 -7.75 6.10
C ALA A 66 3.28 -7.57 7.10
N TRP A 67 3.03 -6.32 7.53
CA TRP A 67 1.91 -6.03 8.43
C TRP A 67 0.62 -5.67 7.66
N CYS A 68 0.74 -4.92 6.56
CA CYS A 68 -0.41 -4.46 5.80
C CYS A 68 -1.24 -5.59 5.15
N HIS A 69 -0.68 -6.79 4.94
CA HIS A 69 -1.44 -7.92 4.41
C HIS A 69 -2.72 -8.22 5.23
N HIS A 70 -2.68 -8.05 6.55
CA HIS A 70 -3.82 -8.32 7.44
C HIS A 70 -5.01 -7.37 7.25
N ILE A 71 -4.83 -6.25 6.55
CA ILE A 71 -5.92 -5.37 6.13
C ILE A 71 -6.90 -6.14 5.23
N SER A 72 -6.41 -7.08 4.43
CA SER A 72 -7.26 -7.94 3.58
C SER A 72 -8.32 -8.66 4.42
N THR A 73 -7.92 -9.20 5.58
CA THR A 73 -8.82 -9.86 6.52
C THR A 73 -9.85 -8.89 7.11
N LEU A 74 -9.44 -7.68 7.48
CA LEU A 74 -10.36 -6.63 7.97
C LEU A 74 -11.44 -6.30 6.93
N LEU A 75 -11.06 -6.24 5.66
CA LEU A 75 -11.99 -5.97 4.57
C LEU A 75 -12.84 -7.18 4.20
N GLY A 76 -12.43 -8.39 4.57
CA GLY A 76 -13.06 -9.65 4.19
C GLY A 76 -12.66 -10.11 2.78
N LEU A 77 -11.45 -9.71 2.34
CA LEU A 77 -10.88 -10.09 1.04
C LEU A 77 -10.12 -11.40 1.16
N ARG A 78 -10.26 -12.26 0.15
CA ARG A 78 -9.49 -13.48 -0.02
C ARG A 78 -8.74 -13.43 -1.35
N TRP A 79 -7.42 -13.52 -1.29
CA TRP A 79 -6.57 -13.53 -2.48
C TRP A 79 -6.36 -14.97 -2.97
N VAL A 80 -6.30 -15.13 -4.30
CA VAL A 80 -5.99 -16.39 -4.96
C VAL A 80 -4.90 -16.10 -5.99
N VAL A 81 -3.68 -16.55 -5.70
CA VAL A 81 -2.55 -16.41 -6.62
C VAL A 81 -2.50 -17.62 -7.55
N ARG A 82 -2.45 -17.37 -8.85
CA ARG A 82 -2.29 -18.39 -9.89
C ARG A 82 -1.04 -18.07 -10.70
N GLY A 83 -0.28 -19.11 -11.08
CA GLY A 83 0.94 -18.91 -11.87
C GLY A 83 2.12 -18.34 -11.07
N ARG A 84 2.18 -18.60 -9.75
CA ARG A 84 3.21 -18.11 -8.81
C ARG A 84 4.63 -18.41 -9.30
N GLU A 85 4.83 -19.55 -9.94
CA GLU A 85 6.09 -20.02 -10.50
C GLU A 85 6.70 -19.11 -11.58
N HIS A 86 5.90 -18.19 -12.16
CA HIS A 86 6.40 -17.21 -13.12
C HIS A 86 7.15 -16.06 -12.45
N LEU A 87 6.81 -15.77 -11.19
CA LEU A 87 7.32 -14.66 -10.38
C LEU A 87 8.47 -15.07 -9.46
N GLU A 88 8.57 -16.36 -9.10
CA GLU A 88 9.66 -16.89 -8.25
C GLU A 88 11.02 -16.97 -8.95
N LYS A 89 11.07 -16.79 -10.27
CA LYS A 89 12.30 -16.86 -11.05
C LYS A 89 13.14 -15.60 -10.81
N ASP A 90 14.42 -15.76 -10.47
CA ASP A 90 15.38 -14.64 -10.34
C ASP A 90 15.72 -14.03 -11.71
N ARG A 91 14.77 -13.25 -12.26
CA ARG A 91 14.87 -12.54 -13.52
C ARG A 91 14.16 -11.20 -13.42
N SER A 92 14.67 -10.21 -14.15
CA SER A 92 13.93 -8.97 -14.39
C SER A 92 12.68 -9.25 -15.22
N CYS A 93 11.55 -8.71 -14.82
CA CYS A 93 10.35 -8.68 -15.66
C CYS A 93 9.54 -7.38 -15.45
N ILE A 94 8.67 -7.09 -16.41
CA ILE A 94 7.66 -6.06 -16.32
C ILE A 94 6.34 -6.77 -16.10
N ILE A 95 5.69 -6.48 -14.98
CA ILE A 95 4.36 -6.96 -14.67
C ILE A 95 3.37 -5.90 -15.15
N VAL A 96 2.38 -6.32 -15.92
CA VAL A 96 1.32 -5.44 -16.40
C VAL A 96 0.02 -5.92 -15.77
N SER A 97 -0.57 -5.09 -14.92
CA SER A 97 -1.85 -5.36 -14.27
C SER A 97 -2.92 -4.39 -14.75
N ASN A 98 -4.15 -4.86 -14.83
CA ASN A 98 -5.29 -3.94 -14.76
C ASN A 98 -5.25 -3.23 -13.40
N HIS A 99 -5.62 -1.94 -13.38
CA HIS A 99 -5.75 -1.18 -12.14
C HIS A 99 -7.19 -0.74 -11.98
N GLN A 100 -7.91 -1.39 -11.07
CA GLN A 100 -9.33 -1.17 -10.83
C GLN A 100 -9.57 -0.29 -9.62
N SER A 101 -8.74 -0.41 -8.58
CA SER A 101 -8.95 0.34 -7.34
C SER A 101 -7.69 0.44 -6.49
N SER A 102 -7.75 1.24 -5.43
CA SER A 102 -6.71 1.26 -4.40
C SER A 102 -6.60 -0.06 -3.64
N LEU A 103 -7.57 -0.99 -3.73
CA LEU A 103 -7.49 -2.31 -3.10
C LEU A 103 -6.47 -3.23 -3.78
N ASP A 104 -6.08 -2.93 -5.02
CA ASP A 104 -5.15 -3.76 -5.80
C ASP A 104 -3.79 -3.90 -5.07
N ILE A 105 -3.37 -2.87 -4.32
CA ILE A 105 -2.15 -2.90 -3.50
C ILE A 105 -2.22 -3.92 -2.35
N LEU A 106 -3.42 -4.21 -1.82
CA LEU A 106 -3.60 -5.21 -0.76
C LEU A 106 -3.35 -6.62 -1.31
N GLY A 107 -3.74 -6.86 -2.55
CA GLY A 107 -3.38 -8.07 -3.28
C GLY A 107 -1.86 -8.15 -3.38
N MET A 108 -1.21 -7.07 -3.82
CA MET A 108 0.25 -7.05 -3.86
C MET A 108 0.87 -7.32 -2.48
N PHE A 109 0.35 -6.77 -1.38
CA PHE A 109 0.89 -7.04 -0.04
C PHE A 109 0.85 -8.52 0.36
N ASP A 110 -0.16 -9.27 -0.10
CA ASP A 110 -0.30 -10.71 0.14
C ASP A 110 0.83 -11.52 -0.51
N PHE A 111 1.23 -11.17 -1.73
CA PHE A 111 2.23 -11.93 -2.50
C PHE A 111 3.53 -11.17 -2.80
N TRP A 112 3.77 -10.01 -2.19
CA TRP A 112 4.99 -9.20 -2.42
C TRP A 112 6.27 -9.99 -2.10
N HIS A 113 6.20 -10.84 -1.08
CA HIS A 113 7.29 -11.73 -0.67
C HIS A 113 7.73 -12.69 -1.77
N VAL A 114 6.87 -13.01 -2.74
CA VAL A 114 7.20 -13.82 -3.91
C VAL A 114 8.05 -13.02 -4.91
N MET A 115 7.85 -11.70 -4.97
CA MET A 115 8.46 -10.82 -5.97
C MET A 115 9.70 -10.07 -5.46
N ASP A 116 10.23 -10.39 -4.27
CA ASP A 116 11.41 -9.85 -3.52
C ASP A 116 11.88 -8.43 -3.88
N LYS A 117 12.34 -8.22 -5.12
CA LYS A 117 12.82 -6.96 -5.68
C LYS A 117 11.78 -6.30 -6.59
N CYS A 118 10.54 -6.15 -6.13
CA CYS A 118 9.48 -5.52 -6.92
C CYS A 118 9.25 -4.06 -6.50
N THR A 119 9.24 -3.13 -7.48
CA THR A 119 8.72 -1.77 -7.32
C THR A 119 7.42 -1.57 -8.10
N VAL A 120 6.69 -0.49 -7.80
CA VAL A 120 5.42 -0.13 -8.45
C VAL A 120 5.52 1.23 -9.10
N VAL A 121 4.87 1.38 -10.25
CA VAL A 121 4.66 2.67 -10.92
C VAL A 121 3.33 3.29 -10.47
N ALA A 122 3.42 4.38 -9.71
CA ALA A 122 2.29 5.08 -9.13
C ALA A 122 2.06 6.47 -9.76
N LYS A 123 0.84 7.00 -9.60
CA LYS A 123 0.48 8.37 -9.98
C LYS A 123 1.29 9.39 -9.17
N LYS A 124 1.88 10.40 -9.82
CA LYS A 124 2.68 11.45 -9.14
C LYS A 124 1.93 12.14 -8.00
N GLU A 125 0.63 12.29 -8.12
CA GLU A 125 -0.22 12.91 -7.11
C GLU A 125 -0.19 12.16 -5.77
N LEU A 126 0.00 10.83 -5.81
CA LEU A 126 0.09 10.00 -4.60
C LEU A 126 1.34 10.28 -3.77
N PHE A 127 2.39 10.87 -4.36
CA PHE A 127 3.56 11.32 -3.62
C PHE A 127 3.19 12.37 -2.57
N TYR A 128 2.16 13.19 -2.83
CA TYR A 128 1.74 14.26 -1.93
C TYR A 128 0.76 13.80 -0.84
N ALA A 129 0.31 12.54 -0.88
CA ALA A 129 -0.50 11.95 0.18
C ALA A 129 0.39 11.53 1.37
N TRP A 130 0.89 12.50 2.13
CA TRP A 130 1.76 12.23 3.28
C TRP A 130 0.99 11.68 4.47
N PRO A 131 1.56 10.73 5.25
CA PRO A 131 2.93 10.22 5.17
C PRO A 131 3.17 9.10 4.14
N PHE A 132 2.11 8.54 3.52
CA PHE A 132 2.24 7.44 2.57
C PHE A 132 3.20 7.74 1.41
N GLY A 133 3.04 8.87 0.74
CA GLY A 133 3.82 9.21 -0.45
C GLY A 133 5.33 9.27 -0.20
N LEU A 134 5.76 9.85 0.92
CA LEU A 134 7.16 9.88 1.34
C LEU A 134 7.70 8.47 1.65
N GLY A 135 6.97 7.69 2.45
CA GLY A 135 7.40 6.34 2.81
C GLY A 135 7.47 5.42 1.59
N ALA A 136 6.51 5.52 0.67
CA ALA A 136 6.52 4.82 -0.60
C ALA A 136 7.74 5.21 -1.47
N TRP A 137 8.03 6.50 -1.59
CA TRP A 137 9.21 6.97 -2.33
C TRP A 137 10.52 6.46 -1.72
N LEU A 138 10.67 6.53 -0.40
CA LEU A 138 11.81 5.94 0.32
C LEU A 138 11.87 4.42 0.19
N ALA A 139 10.75 3.77 -0.06
CA ALA A 139 10.68 2.35 -0.35
C ALA A 139 10.92 2.00 -1.84
N GLY A 140 11.24 2.99 -2.68
CA GLY A 140 11.60 2.79 -4.08
C GLY A 140 10.44 2.80 -5.06
N LEU A 141 9.22 3.21 -4.66
CA LEU A 141 8.09 3.42 -5.58
C LEU A 141 8.40 4.54 -6.59
N ILE A 142 7.96 4.35 -7.83
CA ILE A 142 8.22 5.27 -8.93
C ILE A 142 6.96 6.07 -9.23
N PHE A 143 7.07 7.39 -9.13
CA PHE A 143 5.95 8.30 -9.32
C PHE A 143 6.00 8.92 -10.72
N ILE A 144 4.97 8.68 -11.54
CA ILE A 144 4.90 9.19 -12.91
C ILE A 144 3.82 10.27 -13.08
N PRO A 145 4.12 11.37 -13.80
CA PRO A 145 3.11 12.36 -14.17
C PRO A 145 2.24 11.81 -15.30
N ARG A 146 0.95 11.51 -15.05
CA ARG A 146 0.07 10.96 -16.10
C ARG A 146 -0.42 11.99 -17.11
N MET A 147 -0.42 13.28 -16.74
CA MET A 147 -0.86 14.38 -17.61
C MET A 147 0.24 14.88 -18.55
N ASN A 148 1.49 14.45 -18.39
CA ASN A 148 2.61 14.82 -19.24
C ASN A 148 3.28 13.58 -19.82
N THR A 149 2.82 13.17 -21.00
CA THR A 149 3.27 11.96 -21.68
C THR A 149 4.78 11.92 -21.94
N GLU A 150 5.38 13.05 -22.30
CA GLU A 150 6.82 13.12 -22.58
C GLU A 150 7.64 12.90 -21.30
N GLN A 151 7.27 13.55 -20.20
CA GLN A 151 7.90 13.29 -18.90
C GLN A 151 7.67 11.86 -18.42
N ALA A 152 6.46 11.29 -18.62
CA ALA A 152 6.18 9.90 -18.28
C ALA A 152 7.09 8.94 -19.05
N LYS A 153 7.29 9.15 -20.36
CA LYS A 153 8.20 8.34 -21.18
C LYS A 153 9.64 8.39 -20.67
N VAL A 154 10.12 9.57 -20.27
CA VAL A 154 11.48 9.73 -19.72
C VAL A 154 11.64 8.91 -18.44
N VAL A 155 10.72 9.05 -17.48
CA VAL A 155 10.75 8.30 -16.21
C VAL A 155 10.65 6.79 -16.46
N MET A 156 9.77 6.36 -17.36
CA MET A 156 9.63 4.94 -17.72
C MET A 156 10.87 4.37 -18.42
N THR A 157 11.56 5.19 -19.24
CA THR A 157 12.82 4.78 -19.89
C THR A 157 13.95 4.62 -18.88
N GLU A 158 14.03 5.53 -17.90
CA GLU A 158 14.99 5.44 -16.81
C GLU A 158 14.71 4.24 -15.90
N ALA A 159 13.44 4.04 -15.53
CA ALA A 159 12.96 2.85 -14.85
C ALA A 159 13.40 1.56 -15.58
N ALA A 160 13.17 1.48 -16.89
CA ALA A 160 13.56 0.33 -17.71
C ALA A 160 15.08 0.11 -17.78
N ARG A 161 15.88 1.17 -17.66
CA ARG A 161 17.35 1.07 -17.58
C ARG A 161 17.78 0.48 -16.22
N ASN A 162 17.16 0.91 -15.13
CA ASN A 162 17.45 0.43 -13.78
C ASN A 162 17.04 -1.04 -13.60
N ILE A 163 15.92 -1.47 -14.20
CA ILE A 163 15.50 -2.89 -14.29
C ILE A 163 16.63 -3.80 -14.78
N LYS A 164 17.32 -3.39 -15.84
CA LYS A 164 18.37 -4.18 -16.49
C LYS A 164 19.66 -4.21 -15.65
N LYS A 165 19.93 -3.14 -14.91
CA LYS A 165 21.14 -3.01 -14.10
C LYS A 165 21.03 -3.75 -12.76
N ASP A 166 19.88 -3.63 -12.09
CA ASP A 166 19.73 -4.06 -10.69
C ASP A 166 19.00 -5.41 -10.53
N LYS A 167 18.59 -6.03 -11.66
CA LYS A 167 17.74 -7.24 -11.69
C LYS A 167 16.44 -7.09 -10.88
N SER A 168 15.82 -5.92 -10.94
CA SER A 168 14.58 -5.60 -10.22
C SER A 168 13.35 -5.81 -11.11
N THR A 169 12.23 -6.20 -10.50
CA THR A 169 10.92 -6.39 -11.14
C THR A 169 10.06 -5.14 -10.93
N TYR A 170 9.30 -4.73 -11.95
CA TYR A 170 8.48 -3.52 -11.91
C TYR A 170 7.02 -3.90 -12.20
N PHE A 171 6.10 -3.34 -11.42
CA PHE A 171 4.65 -3.55 -11.47
C PHE A 171 3.89 -2.26 -11.78
#